data_AF-A0A949VEM0-F1
#
_entry.id   AF-A0A949VEM0-F1
#
_cell.length_a   1.000
_cell.length_b   1.000
_cell.length_c   1.000
_cell.angle_alpha   90.00
_cell.angle_beta   90.00
_cell.angle_gamma   90.00
#
_symmetry.space_group_name_H-M   'P 1'
#
loop_
_entity.id
_entity.type
_entity.pdbx_description
1 polymer ?
#
loop_
_entity_poly.entity_id
_entity_poly.type
_entity_poly.pdbx_seq_one_letter_code
_entity_poly.pdbx_strand_id
1 'polypeptide(L)'
;MTNPQPKWTETLVHLLSLALRLEGEGQYNLAKIARAQADSISRRAAWELNLPSDKETLVRDIERLAASLDDAKLQTAFRAGASALTSGRAPLISEIPHPYVCRTCGHLTLGTAPEKCPDCGAWGGSFQWFPPVYWLEAYDPAEALERLRKTPLEVAALIEGMTEEQMTRQPTDGGWAIRNAVMHLRDAQNVIAARIDLFLAEENPVLEMKAVWTWARDENERPPSTREIFDAYQTSRREMIAKLESIPFADWWRTGRHEEFGVVSIKQQASYFAAHELTHLPQIARLV
;
A
#
# COMPACT_ATOMS: atom_id res chain seq x y z
N MET A 1 -13.23 -18.93 30.42
CA MET A 1 -14.30 -17.91 30.45
C MET A 1 -14.33 -17.27 29.08
N THR A 2 -15.35 -17.57 28.27
CA THR A 2 -15.51 -17.00 26.93
C THR A 2 -15.75 -15.50 27.06
N ASN A 3 -14.80 -14.70 26.60
CA ASN A 3 -14.99 -13.26 26.48
C ASN A 3 -16.22 -13.04 25.58
N PRO A 4 -17.26 -12.30 25.99
CA PRO A 4 -18.43 -12.10 25.16
C PRO A 4 -17.98 -11.48 23.83
N GLN A 5 -18.36 -12.11 22.72
CA GLN A 5 -18.06 -11.59 21.39
C GLN A 5 -18.54 -10.15 21.32
N PRO A 6 -17.69 -9.18 20.95
CA PRO A 6 -18.09 -7.79 20.96
C PRO A 6 -19.24 -7.60 19.95
N LYS A 7 -20.30 -6.90 20.36
CA LYS A 7 -21.57 -6.71 19.63
C LYS A 7 -21.42 -6.31 18.15
N TRP A 8 -20.28 -5.74 17.76
CA TRP A 8 -20.00 -5.37 16.39
C TRP A 8 -19.72 -6.57 15.47
N THR A 9 -19.28 -7.73 15.97
CA THR A 9 -18.99 -8.91 15.12
C THR A 9 -20.27 -9.53 14.54
N GLU A 10 -21.33 -9.65 15.34
CA GLU A 10 -22.65 -10.07 14.84
C GLU A 10 -23.21 -9.10 13.81
N THR A 11 -23.06 -7.80 14.07
CA THR A 11 -23.48 -6.73 13.15
C THR A 11 -22.71 -6.80 11.84
N LEU A 12 -21.40 -7.06 11.88
CA LEU A 12 -20.55 -7.23 10.71
C LEU A 12 -21.02 -8.37 9.82
N VAL A 13 -21.22 -9.56 10.41
CA VAL A 13 -21.67 -10.75 9.67
C VAL A 13 -23.05 -10.50 9.05
N HIS A 14 -23.96 -9.86 9.79
CA HIS A 14 -25.28 -9.51 9.27
C HIS A 14 -25.22 -8.55 8.09
N LEU A 15 -24.38 -7.51 8.15
CA LEU A 15 -24.20 -6.55 7.05
C LEU A 15 -23.66 -7.21 5.78
N LEU A 16 -22.68 -8.10 5.90
CA LEU A 16 -22.11 -8.82 4.75
C LEU A 16 -23.14 -9.79 4.13
N SER A 17 -23.88 -10.52 4.96
CA SER A 17 -24.96 -11.41 4.51
C SER A 17 -26.08 -10.63 3.81
N LEU A 18 -26.52 -9.51 4.41
CA LEU A 18 -27.52 -8.62 3.84
C LEU A 18 -27.04 -8.04 2.50
N ALA A 19 -25.78 -7.63 2.39
CA ALA A 19 -25.23 -7.11 1.14
C ALA A 19 -25.28 -8.14 0.00
N LEU A 20 -24.94 -9.40 0.27
CA LEU A 20 -25.02 -10.48 -0.73
C LEU A 20 -26.46 -10.70 -1.20
N ARG A 21 -27.42 -10.75 -0.26
CA ARG A 21 -28.84 -10.89 -0.60
C ARG A 21 -29.34 -9.71 -1.41
N LEU A 22 -29.05 -8.48 -0.98
CA LEU A 22 -29.45 -7.27 -1.69
C LEU A 22 -28.92 -7.25 -3.12
N GLU A 23 -27.68 -7.67 -3.34
CA GLU A 23 -27.10 -7.76 -4.68
C GLU A 23 -27.80 -8.79 -5.57
N GLY A 24 -28.09 -9.98 -5.01
CA GLY A 24 -28.85 -11.03 -5.70
C GLY A 24 -30.26 -10.59 -6.11
N GLU A 25 -30.86 -9.66 -5.37
CA GLU A 25 -32.18 -9.07 -5.63
C GLU A 25 -32.12 -7.76 -6.44
N GLY A 26 -30.95 -7.42 -7.02
CA GLY A 26 -30.75 -6.22 -7.82
C GLY A 26 -30.72 -4.90 -7.03
N GLN A 27 -30.69 -4.94 -5.70
CA GLN A 27 -30.66 -3.78 -4.79
C GLN A 27 -29.24 -3.25 -4.58
N TYR A 28 -28.52 -2.98 -5.68
CA TYR A 28 -27.08 -2.67 -5.67
C TYR A 28 -26.71 -1.45 -4.81
N ASN A 29 -27.55 -0.41 -4.80
CA ASN A 29 -27.29 0.80 -4.01
C ASN A 29 -27.42 0.57 -2.51
N LEU A 30 -28.26 -0.36 -2.07
CA LEU A 30 -28.31 -0.76 -0.66
C LEU A 30 -27.17 -1.73 -0.33
N ALA A 31 -26.87 -2.67 -1.24
CA ALA A 31 -25.78 -3.63 -1.07
C ALA A 31 -24.42 -2.93 -0.86
N LYS A 32 -24.13 -1.88 -1.65
CA LYS A 32 -22.88 -1.11 -1.49
C LYS A 32 -22.80 -0.38 -0.15
N ILE A 33 -23.92 0.13 0.38
CA ILE A 33 -23.95 0.78 1.70
C ILE A 33 -23.70 -0.24 2.81
N ALA A 34 -24.33 -1.42 2.73
CA ALA A 34 -24.11 -2.49 3.71
C ALA A 34 -22.64 -2.95 3.74
N ARG A 35 -21.99 -3.09 2.57
CA ARG A 35 -20.54 -3.37 2.50
C ARG A 35 -19.68 -2.26 3.06
N ALA A 36 -19.99 -1.00 2.74
CA ALA A 36 -19.24 0.14 3.25
C ALA A 36 -19.33 0.25 4.78
N GLN A 37 -20.51 -0.02 5.35
CA GLN A 37 -20.68 -0.04 6.79
C GLN A 37 -19.89 -1.18 7.46
N ALA A 38 -19.87 -2.37 6.84
CA ALA A 38 -19.07 -3.51 7.29
C ALA A 38 -17.57 -3.16 7.35
N ASP A 39 -17.02 -2.57 6.30
CA ASP A 39 -15.62 -2.10 6.28
C ASP A 39 -15.38 -0.98 7.32
N SER A 40 -16.30 -0.02 7.45
CA SER A 40 -16.20 1.08 8.42
C SER A 40 -16.12 0.63 9.87
N ILE A 41 -16.96 -0.33 10.29
CA ILE A 41 -16.91 -0.85 11.68
C ILE A 41 -15.62 -1.63 11.93
N SER A 42 -15.17 -2.43 10.97
CA SER A 42 -13.92 -3.18 11.08
C SER A 42 -12.72 -2.25 11.18
N ARG A 43 -12.66 -1.18 10.37
CA ARG A 43 -11.58 -0.19 10.42
C ARG A 43 -11.58 0.59 11.73
N ARG A 44 -12.74 0.99 12.25
CA ARG A 44 -12.82 1.67 13.54
C ARG A 44 -12.33 0.79 14.68
N ALA A 45 -12.79 -0.46 14.73
CA ALA A 45 -12.32 -1.42 15.73
C ALA A 45 -10.81 -1.65 15.62
N ALA A 46 -10.26 -1.79 14.40
CA ALA A 46 -8.83 -1.94 14.19
C ALA A 46 -8.02 -0.68 14.59
N TRP A 47 -8.54 0.51 14.29
CA TRP A 47 -7.93 1.79 14.66
C TRP A 47 -7.82 1.94 16.18
N GLU A 48 -8.88 1.57 16.91
CA GLU A 48 -8.91 1.63 18.38
C GLU A 48 -7.88 0.70 19.05
N LEU A 49 -7.52 -0.42 18.40
CA LEU A 49 -6.49 -1.33 18.92
C LEU A 49 -5.08 -0.71 18.89
N ASN A 50 -4.82 0.21 17.96
CA ASN A 50 -3.57 0.97 17.83
C ASN A 50 -2.30 0.14 18.11
N LEU A 51 -2.11 -0.93 17.34
CA LEU A 51 -1.02 -1.88 17.56
C LEU A 51 0.37 -1.22 17.42
N PRO A 52 1.37 -1.61 18.26
CA PRO A 52 2.72 -1.07 18.16
C PRO A 52 3.37 -1.34 16.79
N SER A 53 4.14 -0.38 16.30
CA SER A 53 4.84 -0.48 15.01
C SER A 53 6.27 -1.02 15.12
N ASP A 54 6.71 -1.43 16.32
CA ASP A 54 8.06 -1.97 16.50
C ASP A 54 8.21 -3.37 15.89
N LYS A 55 9.39 -3.65 15.34
CA LYS A 55 9.63 -4.87 14.56
C LYS A 55 9.47 -6.15 15.39
N GLU A 56 9.90 -6.14 16.65
CA GLU A 56 9.85 -7.34 17.50
C GLU A 56 8.40 -7.70 17.87
N THR A 57 7.60 -6.70 18.23
CA THR A 57 6.16 -6.90 18.47
C THR A 57 5.45 -7.35 17.22
N LEU A 58 5.74 -6.75 16.06
CA LEU A 58 5.16 -7.16 14.78
C LEU A 58 5.44 -8.64 14.46
N VAL A 59 6.69 -9.10 14.64
CA VAL A 59 7.05 -10.51 14.43
C VAL A 59 6.25 -11.42 15.38
N ARG A 60 6.19 -11.08 16.67
CA ARG A 60 5.43 -11.86 17.66
C ARG A 60 3.94 -11.92 17.34
N ASP A 61 3.36 -10.81 16.87
CA ASP A 61 1.94 -10.75 16.51
C ASP A 61 1.64 -11.57 15.26
N ILE A 62 2.51 -11.55 14.25
CA ILE A 62 2.41 -12.40 13.06
C ILE A 62 2.47 -13.89 13.46
N GLU A 63 3.41 -14.28 14.32
CA GLU A 63 3.52 -15.67 14.79
C GLU A 63 2.29 -16.11 15.59
N ARG A 64 1.78 -15.24 16.47
CA ARG A 64 0.55 -15.51 17.23
C ARG A 64 -0.64 -15.68 16.29
N LEU A 65 -0.79 -14.80 15.29
CA LEU A 65 -1.84 -14.89 14.30
C LEU A 65 -1.72 -16.20 13.51
N ALA A 66 -0.53 -16.53 13.01
CA ALA A 66 -0.29 -17.76 12.28
C ALA A 66 -0.68 -19.00 13.10
N ALA A 67 -0.39 -19.03 14.40
CA ALA A 67 -0.76 -20.15 15.27
C ALA A 67 -2.27 -20.27 15.53
N SER A 68 -3.04 -19.19 15.31
CA SER A 68 -4.50 -19.16 15.51
C SER A 68 -5.33 -19.52 14.29
N LEU A 69 -4.71 -19.63 13.10
CA LEU A 69 -5.40 -19.92 11.85
C LEU A 69 -5.55 -21.43 11.63
N ASP A 70 -6.69 -21.86 11.08
CA ASP A 70 -6.92 -23.27 10.75
C ASP A 70 -6.27 -23.68 9.40
N ASP A 71 -6.00 -22.72 8.50
CA ASP A 71 -5.46 -22.98 7.17
C ASP A 71 -3.91 -23.06 7.17
N ALA A 72 -3.37 -24.25 6.91
CA ALA A 72 -1.94 -24.51 6.91
C ALA A 72 -1.14 -23.66 5.91
N LYS A 73 -1.70 -23.32 4.74
CA LYS A 73 -1.01 -22.47 3.75
C LYS A 73 -0.92 -21.04 4.26
N LEU A 74 -1.97 -20.53 4.90
CA LEU A 74 -1.93 -19.23 5.56
C LEU A 74 -0.92 -19.21 6.70
N GLN A 75 -0.88 -20.24 7.54
CA GLN A 75 0.13 -20.33 8.60
C GLN A 75 1.55 -20.24 8.03
N THR A 76 1.82 -20.99 6.95
CA THR A 76 3.13 -20.97 6.27
C THR A 76 3.46 -19.59 5.72
N ALA A 77 2.50 -18.92 5.05
CA ALA A 77 2.71 -17.59 4.49
C ALA A 77 3.02 -16.54 5.58
N PHE A 78 2.26 -16.53 6.68
CA PHE A 78 2.53 -15.63 7.80
C PHE A 78 3.89 -15.92 8.46
N ARG A 79 4.24 -17.19 8.68
CA ARG A 79 5.55 -17.56 9.25
C ARG A 79 6.71 -17.20 8.32
N ALA A 80 6.53 -17.30 7.00
CA ALA A 80 7.52 -16.82 6.04
C ALA A 80 7.73 -15.30 6.17
N GLY A 81 6.65 -14.53 6.32
CA GLY A 81 6.70 -13.09 6.61
C GLY A 81 7.44 -12.75 7.90
N ALA A 82 7.16 -13.46 9.00
CA ALA A 82 7.86 -13.30 10.27
C ALA A 82 9.36 -13.60 10.15
N SER A 83 9.73 -14.65 9.42
CA SER A 83 11.13 -15.01 9.16
C SER A 83 11.86 -13.94 8.33
N ALA A 84 11.21 -13.42 7.29
CA ALA A 84 11.75 -12.34 6.47
C ALA A 84 12.03 -11.08 7.30
N LEU A 85 11.07 -10.66 8.12
CA LEU A 85 11.18 -9.51 9.03
C LEU A 85 12.33 -9.66 10.03
N THR A 86 12.44 -10.85 10.66
CA THR A 86 13.55 -11.17 11.58
C THR A 86 14.91 -11.08 10.88
N SER A 87 14.96 -11.44 9.59
CA SER A 87 16.16 -11.36 8.76
C SER A 87 16.43 -9.96 8.19
N GLY A 88 15.64 -8.95 8.58
CA GLY A 88 15.82 -7.56 8.14
C GLY A 88 15.42 -7.29 6.69
N ARG A 89 14.67 -8.18 6.04
CA ARG A 89 14.20 -8.04 4.65
C ARG A 89 12.68 -8.00 4.57
N ALA A 90 12.16 -7.52 3.45
CA ALA A 90 10.75 -7.68 3.12
C ALA A 90 10.46 -9.11 2.63
N PRO A 91 9.24 -9.63 2.86
CA PRO A 91 8.79 -10.86 2.24
C PRO A 91 8.58 -10.68 0.74
N LEU A 92 8.92 -11.70 -0.04
CA LEU A 92 8.74 -11.70 -1.49
C LEU A 92 7.40 -12.31 -1.90
N ILE A 93 6.89 -11.93 -3.08
CA ILE A 93 5.63 -12.46 -3.63
C ILE A 93 5.69 -13.98 -3.85
N SER A 94 6.89 -14.53 -4.08
CA SER A 94 7.11 -15.98 -4.19
C SER A 94 6.92 -16.72 -2.87
N GLU A 95 7.08 -16.03 -1.74
CA GLU A 95 6.92 -16.57 -0.39
C GLU A 95 5.50 -16.34 0.14
N ILE A 96 4.90 -15.21 -0.25
CA ILE A 96 3.54 -14.80 0.15
C ILE A 96 2.75 -14.45 -1.13
N PRO A 97 2.21 -15.45 -1.84
CA PRO A 97 1.48 -15.22 -3.09
C PRO A 97 0.18 -14.44 -2.90
N HIS A 98 -0.35 -13.88 -3.98
CA HIS A 98 -1.59 -13.09 -3.94
C HIS A 98 -2.77 -13.87 -3.31
N PRO A 99 -3.51 -13.26 -2.37
CA PRO A 99 -4.72 -13.84 -1.83
C PRO A 99 -5.94 -13.54 -2.71
N TYR A 100 -6.82 -14.53 -2.81
CA TYR A 100 -8.12 -14.42 -3.45
C TYR A 100 -9.20 -14.99 -2.52
N VAL A 101 -10.29 -14.25 -2.33
CA VAL A 101 -11.42 -14.68 -1.47
C VAL A 101 -12.68 -14.83 -2.31
N CYS A 102 -13.33 -15.98 -2.22
CA CYS A 102 -14.61 -16.22 -2.87
C CYS A 102 -15.68 -15.27 -2.29
N ARG A 103 -16.25 -14.39 -3.12
CA ARG A 103 -17.31 -13.45 -2.69
C ARG A 103 -18.59 -14.15 -2.20
N THR A 104 -18.78 -15.43 -2.52
CA THR A 104 -19.97 -16.19 -2.14
C THR A 104 -19.85 -16.78 -0.73
N CYS A 105 -18.78 -17.52 -0.44
CA CYS A 105 -18.66 -18.28 0.82
C CYS A 105 -17.45 -17.90 1.68
N GLY A 106 -16.56 -17.02 1.19
CA GLY A 106 -15.35 -16.63 1.92
C GLY A 106 -14.17 -17.58 1.80
N HIS A 107 -14.24 -18.62 0.95
CA HIS A 107 -13.10 -19.50 0.69
C HIS A 107 -11.87 -18.69 0.24
N LEU A 108 -10.76 -18.83 0.96
CA LEU A 108 -9.52 -18.13 0.67
C LEU A 108 -8.53 -19.07 -0.02
N THR A 109 -7.92 -18.60 -1.10
CA THR A 109 -6.78 -19.27 -1.75
C THR A 109 -5.60 -18.30 -1.91
N LEU A 110 -4.39 -18.85 -2.02
CA LEU A 110 -3.17 -18.11 -2.35
C LEU A 110 -2.68 -18.51 -3.75
N GLY A 111 -2.14 -17.55 -4.49
CA GLY A 111 -1.54 -17.74 -5.81
C GLY A 111 -2.52 -17.43 -6.93
N THR A 112 -3.31 -18.42 -7.35
CA THR A 112 -4.29 -18.27 -8.44
C THR A 112 -5.69 -18.63 -7.96
N ALA A 113 -6.69 -17.84 -8.36
CA ALA A 113 -8.10 -18.20 -8.13
C ALA A 113 -8.45 -19.50 -8.90
N PRO A 114 -9.14 -20.47 -8.26
CA PRO A 114 -9.54 -21.69 -8.93
C PRO A 114 -10.66 -21.41 -9.95
N GLU A 115 -10.83 -22.31 -10.93
CA GLU A 115 -11.94 -22.21 -11.89
C GLU A 115 -13.32 -22.28 -11.20
N LYS A 116 -13.41 -23.05 -10.11
CA LYS A 116 -14.56 -23.10 -9.21
C LYS A 116 -14.12 -23.15 -7.75
N CYS A 117 -14.88 -22.47 -6.90
CA CYS A 117 -14.71 -22.51 -5.46
C CYS A 117 -14.97 -23.94 -4.94
N PRO A 118 -14.04 -24.55 -4.20
CA PRO A 118 -14.20 -25.92 -3.72
C PRO A 118 -15.31 -26.06 -2.66
N ASP A 119 -15.63 -24.98 -1.93
CA ASP A 119 -16.59 -25.02 -0.83
C ASP A 119 -18.04 -24.82 -1.29
N CYS A 120 -18.27 -23.93 -2.26
CA CYS A 120 -19.63 -23.56 -2.70
C CYS A 120 -19.90 -23.75 -4.20
N GLY A 121 -18.90 -24.14 -4.99
CA GLY A 121 -19.04 -24.34 -6.44
C GLY A 121 -19.15 -23.06 -7.28
N ALA A 122 -19.07 -21.87 -6.66
CA ALA A 122 -19.08 -20.60 -7.38
C ALA A 122 -17.93 -20.51 -8.39
N TRP A 123 -18.17 -19.90 -9.56
CA TRP A 123 -17.16 -19.74 -10.60
C TRP A 123 -15.99 -18.84 -10.17
N GLY A 124 -14.82 -19.06 -10.76
CA GLY A 124 -13.57 -18.37 -10.42
C GLY A 124 -13.64 -16.85 -10.52
N GLY A 125 -14.44 -16.31 -11.44
CA GLY A 125 -14.70 -14.87 -11.55
C GLY A 125 -15.37 -14.25 -10.31
N SER A 126 -15.94 -15.07 -9.42
CA SER A 126 -16.48 -14.61 -8.14
C SER A 126 -15.42 -14.34 -7.09
N PHE A 127 -14.15 -14.74 -7.30
CA PHE A 127 -13.08 -14.43 -6.35
C PHE A 127 -12.67 -12.96 -6.43
N GLN A 128 -12.54 -12.34 -5.26
CA GLN A 128 -11.96 -11.01 -5.10
C GLN A 128 -10.46 -11.16 -4.84
N TRP A 129 -9.66 -10.49 -5.66
CA TRP A 129 -8.24 -10.30 -5.40
C TRP A 129 -8.03 -9.24 -4.31
N PHE A 130 -7.06 -9.48 -3.43
CA PHE A 130 -6.62 -8.52 -2.42
C PHE A 130 -5.21 -8.02 -2.80
N PRO A 131 -5.10 -6.80 -3.34
CA PRO A 131 -3.81 -6.27 -3.78
C PRO A 131 -2.88 -6.02 -2.59
N PRO A 132 -1.54 -6.01 -2.81
CA PRO A 132 -0.56 -5.78 -1.74
C PRO A 132 -0.74 -4.43 -1.03
N VAL A 133 -1.29 -3.44 -1.74
CA VAL A 133 -1.64 -2.12 -1.22
C VAL A 133 -3.00 -1.71 -1.78
N TYR A 134 -3.87 -1.15 -0.93
CA TYR A 134 -5.26 -0.88 -1.31
C TYR A 134 -5.41 0.23 -2.36
N TRP A 135 -4.39 1.06 -2.55
CA TRP A 135 -4.36 2.13 -3.54
C TRP A 135 -3.55 1.78 -4.81
N LEU A 136 -3.22 0.49 -5.02
CA LEU A 136 -2.46 0.03 -6.20
C LEU A 136 -3.15 0.42 -7.51
N GLU A 137 -4.49 0.46 -7.51
CA GLU A 137 -5.31 0.83 -8.66
C GLU A 137 -6.25 2.02 -8.35
N ALA A 138 -5.89 2.84 -7.37
CA ALA A 138 -6.71 3.99 -6.95
C ALA A 138 -6.91 5.03 -8.05
N TYR A 139 -5.95 5.18 -8.95
CA TYR A 139 -5.94 6.23 -9.96
C TYR A 139 -5.81 5.66 -11.37
N ASP A 140 -6.51 6.28 -12.32
CA ASP A 140 -6.19 6.14 -13.73
C ASP A 140 -4.91 6.93 -14.09
N PRO A 141 -4.37 6.78 -15.32
CA PRO A 141 -3.17 7.51 -15.74
C PRO A 141 -3.23 9.03 -15.56
N ALA A 142 -4.35 9.66 -15.90
CA ALA A 142 -4.49 11.11 -15.85
C ALA A 142 -4.59 11.60 -14.41
N GLU A 143 -5.36 10.90 -13.57
CA GLU A 143 -5.45 11.17 -12.14
C GLU A 143 -4.11 10.98 -11.44
N ALA A 144 -3.37 9.90 -11.74
CA ALA A 144 -2.07 9.65 -11.15
C ALA A 144 -1.08 10.79 -11.48
N LEU A 145 -1.02 11.21 -12.75
CA LEU A 145 -0.23 12.36 -13.18
C LEU A 145 -0.59 13.63 -12.40
N GLU A 146 -1.88 13.92 -12.27
CA GLU A 146 -2.33 15.12 -11.56
C GLU A 146 -1.94 15.10 -10.07
N ARG A 147 -2.07 13.95 -9.41
CA ARG A 147 -1.63 13.79 -8.02
C ARG A 147 -0.12 14.00 -7.87
N LEU A 148 0.68 13.40 -8.76
CA LEU A 148 2.14 13.54 -8.76
C LEU A 148 2.58 14.98 -9.02
N ARG A 149 1.87 15.75 -9.86
CA ARG A 149 2.11 17.20 -10.03
C ARG A 149 1.80 17.99 -8.77
N LYS A 150 0.74 17.60 -8.06
CA LYS A 150 0.22 18.34 -6.92
C LYS A 150 1.06 18.17 -5.64
N THR A 151 1.56 16.97 -5.34
CA THR A 151 2.29 16.71 -4.08
C THR A 151 3.43 17.71 -3.82
N PRO A 152 4.37 17.99 -4.74
CA PRO A 152 5.43 18.94 -4.46
C PRO A 152 4.91 20.36 -4.18
N LEU A 153 3.78 20.78 -4.75
CA LEU A 153 3.21 22.09 -4.47
C LEU A 153 2.66 22.17 -3.04
N GLU A 154 2.02 21.10 -2.58
CA GLU A 154 1.53 20.99 -1.20
C GLU A 154 2.71 20.99 -0.20
N VAL A 155 3.78 20.24 -0.50
CA VAL A 155 4.99 20.26 0.33
C VAL A 155 5.62 21.65 0.36
N ALA A 156 5.73 22.34 -0.78
CA ALA A 156 6.28 23.69 -0.85
C ALA A 156 5.52 24.66 0.05
N ALA A 157 4.18 24.61 0.03
CA ALA A 157 3.33 25.43 0.87
C ALA A 157 3.51 25.12 2.37
N LEU A 158 3.66 23.84 2.73
CA LEU A 158 3.87 23.43 4.12
C LEU A 158 5.22 23.90 4.69
N ILE A 159 6.28 23.93 3.87
CA ILE A 159 7.64 24.30 4.35
C ILE A 159 8.02 25.76 4.07
N GLU A 160 7.06 26.57 3.61
CA GLU A 160 7.27 27.98 3.34
C GLU A 160 7.65 28.73 4.63
N GLY A 161 8.69 29.58 4.54
CA GLY A 161 9.17 30.36 5.69
C GLY A 161 9.89 29.58 6.79
N MET A 162 9.92 28.25 6.76
CA MET A 162 10.62 27.43 7.76
C MET A 162 12.14 27.56 7.65
N THR A 163 12.82 27.61 8.80
CA THR A 163 14.28 27.51 8.89
C THR A 163 14.75 26.06 8.80
N GLU A 164 16.02 25.83 8.46
CA GLU A 164 16.58 24.48 8.45
C GLU A 164 16.46 23.82 9.83
N GLU A 165 16.73 24.56 10.91
CA GLU A 165 16.62 24.06 12.29
C GLU A 165 15.20 23.53 12.60
N GLN A 166 14.16 24.23 12.15
CA GLN A 166 12.77 23.76 12.30
C GLN A 166 12.51 22.49 11.49
N MET A 167 13.00 22.43 10.25
CA MET A 167 12.78 21.27 9.36
C MET A 167 13.56 20.01 9.79
N THR A 168 14.69 20.19 10.49
CA THR A 168 15.50 19.07 11.01
C THR A 168 15.15 18.67 12.43
N ARG A 169 14.22 19.36 13.09
CA ARG A 169 13.88 19.07 14.48
C ARG A 169 13.22 17.69 14.59
N GLN A 170 13.84 16.83 15.39
CA GLN A 170 13.32 15.50 15.68
C GLN A 170 12.00 15.58 16.47
N PRO A 171 10.91 14.94 16.01
CA PRO A 171 9.65 14.88 16.76
C PRO A 171 9.79 14.13 18.08
N THR A 172 8.98 14.51 19.08
CA THR A 172 8.98 13.88 20.42
C THR A 172 8.47 12.43 20.41
N ASP A 173 7.71 12.04 19.39
CA ASP A 173 7.20 10.68 19.19
C ASP A 173 8.26 9.74 18.55
N GLY A 174 9.47 10.24 18.26
CA GLY A 174 10.52 9.48 17.58
C GLY A 174 10.27 9.25 16.09
N GLY A 175 9.25 9.91 15.52
CA GLY A 175 8.89 9.87 14.10
C GLY A 175 9.89 10.60 13.20
N TRP A 176 9.51 10.82 11.95
CA TRP A 176 10.35 11.53 10.98
C TRP A 176 10.28 13.04 11.17
N ALA A 177 11.43 13.71 11.16
CA ALA A 177 11.48 15.16 10.96
C ALA A 177 11.00 15.50 9.52
N ILE A 178 10.68 16.78 9.27
CA ILE A 178 10.26 17.24 7.95
C ILE A 178 11.32 16.91 6.90
N ARG A 179 12.60 17.10 7.24
CA ARG A 179 13.74 16.70 6.40
C ARG A 179 13.65 15.23 5.97
N ASN A 180 13.39 14.31 6.90
CA ASN A 180 13.33 12.88 6.60
C ASN A 180 12.16 12.55 5.65
N ALA A 181 11.01 13.21 5.85
CA ALA A 181 9.86 13.04 4.96
C ALA A 181 10.14 13.58 3.54
N VAL A 182 10.73 14.77 3.42
CA VAL A 182 11.14 15.36 2.13
C VAL A 182 12.16 14.48 1.41
N MET A 183 13.14 13.97 2.16
CA MET A 183 14.13 13.01 1.67
C MET A 183 13.47 11.73 1.13
N HIS A 184 12.60 11.12 1.91
CA HIS A 184 11.88 9.91 1.50
C HIS A 184 11.04 10.12 0.24
N LEU A 185 10.36 11.27 0.10
CA LEU A 185 9.60 11.60 -1.11
C LEU A 185 10.51 11.66 -2.35
N ARG A 186 11.67 12.30 -2.22
CA ARG A 186 12.68 12.40 -3.28
C ARG A 186 13.25 11.03 -3.66
N ASP A 187 13.50 10.16 -2.69
CA ASP A 187 14.07 8.84 -2.95
C ASP A 187 13.04 7.88 -3.54
N ALA A 188 11.79 7.94 -3.06
CA ALA A 188 10.67 7.20 -3.65
C ALA A 188 10.46 7.62 -5.12
N GLN A 189 10.55 8.93 -5.39
CA GLN A 189 10.53 9.48 -6.74
C GLN A 189 11.64 8.92 -7.63
N ASN A 190 12.87 8.81 -7.12
CA ASN A 190 13.98 8.21 -7.86
C ASN A 190 13.75 6.72 -8.18
N VAL A 191 13.14 5.97 -7.25
CA VAL A 191 12.78 4.56 -7.48
C VAL A 191 11.76 4.42 -8.60
N ILE A 192 10.66 5.18 -8.58
CA ILE A 192 9.67 5.09 -9.66
C ILE A 192 10.26 5.57 -11.00
N ALA A 193 11.09 6.61 -11.01
CA ALA A 193 11.74 7.09 -12.24
C ALA A 193 12.59 5.99 -12.89
N ALA A 194 13.43 5.31 -12.11
CA ALA A 194 14.23 4.19 -12.59
C ALA A 194 13.38 3.02 -13.08
N ARG A 195 12.26 2.71 -12.41
CA ARG A 195 11.34 1.65 -12.84
C ARG A 195 10.65 1.99 -14.15
N ILE A 196 10.25 3.24 -14.36
CA ILE A 196 9.69 3.67 -15.65
C ILE A 196 10.73 3.55 -16.76
N ASP A 197 11.99 3.86 -16.50
CA ASP A 197 13.05 3.63 -17.49
C ASP A 197 13.17 2.14 -17.87
N LEU A 198 13.09 1.23 -16.89
CA LEU A 198 13.04 -0.22 -17.17
C LEU A 198 11.82 -0.61 -18.01
N PHE A 199 10.62 -0.10 -17.69
CA PHE A 199 9.41 -0.37 -18.47
C PHE A 199 9.52 0.09 -19.93
N LEU A 200 10.21 1.20 -20.17
CA LEU A 200 10.41 1.77 -21.51
C LEU A 200 11.51 1.04 -22.28
N ALA A 201 12.55 0.56 -21.60
CA ALA A 201 13.69 -0.13 -22.21
C ALA A 201 13.45 -1.62 -22.46
N GLU A 202 12.65 -2.28 -21.61
CA GLU A 202 12.52 -3.74 -21.57
C GLU A 202 11.07 -4.20 -21.69
N GLU A 203 10.90 -5.43 -22.17
CA GLU A 203 9.64 -6.16 -22.11
C GLU A 203 9.59 -6.98 -20.81
N ASN A 204 8.56 -6.78 -20.00
CA ASN A 204 8.38 -7.47 -18.72
C ASN A 204 9.59 -7.39 -17.76
N PRO A 205 10.10 -6.18 -17.45
CA PRO A 205 11.27 -6.00 -16.60
C PRO A 205 11.07 -6.56 -15.20
N VAL A 206 12.16 -6.95 -14.55
CA VAL A 206 12.16 -7.27 -13.13
C VAL A 206 12.32 -5.98 -12.33
N LEU A 207 11.39 -5.71 -11.42
CA LEU A 207 11.41 -4.54 -10.56
C LEU A 207 11.85 -4.96 -9.16
N GLU A 208 13.10 -4.65 -8.81
CA GLU A 208 13.66 -4.96 -7.51
C GLU A 208 12.90 -4.27 -6.38
N MET A 209 12.76 -4.98 -5.25
CA MET A 209 12.27 -4.39 -4.00
C MET A 209 13.30 -3.41 -3.44
N LYS A 210 12.84 -2.20 -3.08
CA LYS A 210 13.66 -1.18 -2.44
C LYS A 210 13.00 -0.73 -1.14
N ALA A 211 13.68 -0.92 -0.01
CA ALA A 211 13.19 -0.52 1.31
C ALA A 211 13.42 0.99 1.55
N VAL A 212 12.85 1.85 0.69
CA VAL A 212 13.17 3.30 0.65
C VAL A 212 13.04 4.00 2.00
N TRP A 213 12.08 3.56 2.83
CA TRP A 213 11.87 4.11 4.18
C TRP A 213 13.07 3.93 5.12
N THR A 214 14.00 3.01 4.84
CA THR A 214 15.23 2.85 5.63
C THR A 214 16.28 3.90 5.30
N TRP A 215 16.21 4.51 4.11
CA TRP A 215 17.14 5.55 3.65
C TRP A 215 16.81 6.91 4.27
N ALA A 216 15.54 7.15 4.62
CA ALA A 216 15.05 8.40 5.19
C ALA A 216 15.76 8.88 6.47
N ARG A 217 16.60 8.05 7.11
CA ARG A 217 17.38 8.38 8.31
C ARG A 217 18.89 8.54 8.06
N ASP A 218 19.36 8.47 6.82
CA ASP A 218 20.78 8.66 6.53
C ASP A 218 21.18 10.14 6.68
N GLU A 219 21.86 10.45 7.77
CA GLU A 219 22.34 11.79 8.09
C GLU A 219 23.53 12.22 7.22
N ASN A 220 24.18 11.29 6.52
CA ASN A 220 25.32 11.57 5.64
C ASN A 220 24.89 11.94 4.21
N GLU A 221 23.59 11.92 3.94
CA GLU A 221 23.07 12.06 2.61
C GLU A 221 23.24 13.49 2.05
N ARG A 222 23.50 13.57 0.74
CA ARG A 222 23.66 14.81 -0.01
C ARG A 222 22.48 14.99 -0.97
N PRO A 223 21.98 16.22 -1.16
CA PRO A 223 22.50 17.49 -0.62
C PRO A 223 22.19 17.70 0.89
N PRO A 224 23.00 18.52 1.58
CA PRO A 224 22.95 18.62 3.04
C PRO A 224 21.80 19.44 3.59
N SER A 225 21.14 20.34 2.83
CA SER A 225 19.99 21.11 3.35
C SER A 225 18.64 20.54 2.88
N THR A 226 17.60 20.76 3.68
CA THR A 226 16.25 20.28 3.37
C THR A 226 15.72 20.94 2.10
N ARG A 227 16.05 22.22 1.88
CA ARG A 227 15.67 22.96 0.66
C ARG A 227 16.36 22.43 -0.59
N GLU A 228 17.66 22.12 -0.54
CA GLU A 228 18.34 21.52 -1.69
C GLU A 228 17.80 20.12 -2.03
N ILE A 229 17.44 19.30 -1.03
CA ILE A 229 16.78 18.01 -1.25
C ILE A 229 15.44 18.23 -1.95
N PHE A 230 14.67 19.21 -1.48
CA PHE A 230 13.39 19.55 -2.06
C PHE A 230 13.50 20.07 -3.50
N ASP A 231 14.50 20.90 -3.80
CA ASP A 231 14.76 21.39 -5.16
C ASP A 231 15.13 20.24 -6.11
N ALA A 232 15.91 19.27 -5.64
CA ALA A 232 16.21 18.05 -6.37
C ALA A 232 14.94 17.21 -6.62
N TYR A 233 14.08 17.07 -5.61
CA TYR A 233 12.78 16.41 -5.76
C TYR A 233 11.90 17.09 -6.82
N GLN A 234 11.75 18.41 -6.75
CA GLN A 234 10.96 19.16 -7.72
C GLN A 234 11.51 19.04 -9.14
N THR A 235 12.83 19.02 -9.29
CA THR A 235 13.48 18.85 -10.60
C THR A 235 13.23 17.46 -11.17
N SER A 236 13.51 16.40 -10.40
CA SER A 236 13.22 15.02 -10.79
C SER A 236 11.73 14.80 -11.09
N ARG A 237 10.83 15.46 -10.35
CA ARG A 237 9.39 15.41 -10.61
C ARG A 237 9.04 15.95 -11.99
N ARG A 238 9.57 17.11 -12.39
CA ARG A 238 9.27 17.70 -13.72
C ARG A 238 9.69 16.76 -14.84
N GLU A 239 10.87 16.18 -14.73
CA GLU A 239 11.40 15.20 -15.70
C GLU A 239 10.53 13.95 -15.76
N MET A 240 10.11 13.44 -14.60
CA MET A 240 9.25 12.26 -14.50
C MET A 240 7.87 12.49 -15.09
N ILE A 241 7.26 13.65 -14.83
CA ILE A 241 5.96 14.00 -15.41
C ILE A 241 6.07 14.05 -16.94
N ALA A 242 7.09 14.73 -17.48
CA ALA A 242 7.32 14.77 -18.92
C ALA A 242 7.53 13.36 -19.52
N LYS A 243 8.24 12.48 -18.79
CA LYS A 243 8.43 11.08 -19.19
C LYS A 243 7.11 10.32 -19.23
N LEU A 244 6.32 10.37 -18.16
CA LEU A 244 5.01 9.70 -18.08
C LEU A 244 4.01 10.23 -19.13
N GLU A 245 4.02 11.53 -19.42
CA GLU A 245 3.20 12.14 -20.48
C GLU A 245 3.59 11.70 -21.88
N SER A 246 4.87 11.33 -22.09
CA SER A 246 5.34 10.83 -23.38
C SER A 246 4.93 9.39 -23.66
N ILE A 247 4.47 8.64 -22.65
CA ILE A 247 4.06 7.25 -22.79
C ILE A 247 2.72 7.18 -23.54
N PRO A 248 2.63 6.45 -24.68
CA PRO A 248 1.35 6.21 -25.35
C PRO A 248 0.33 5.61 -24.40
N PHE A 249 -0.93 6.06 -24.47
CA PHE A 249 -1.96 5.64 -23.51
C PHE A 249 -2.11 4.10 -23.42
N ALA A 250 -2.01 3.39 -24.54
CA ALA A 250 -2.08 1.93 -24.57
C ALA A 250 -0.93 1.26 -23.78
N ASP A 251 0.24 1.88 -23.72
CA ASP A 251 1.43 1.33 -23.08
C ASP A 251 1.38 1.43 -21.54
N TRP A 252 0.45 2.18 -20.96
CA TRP A 252 0.25 2.23 -19.51
C TRP A 252 -0.09 0.88 -18.87
N TRP A 253 -0.55 -0.08 -19.68
CA TRP A 253 -0.83 -1.46 -19.27
C TRP A 253 0.33 -2.43 -19.49
N ARG A 254 1.48 -1.97 -20.00
CA ARG A 254 2.70 -2.78 -20.05
C ARG A 254 3.05 -3.23 -18.64
N THR A 255 3.32 -4.53 -18.51
CA THR A 255 3.57 -5.18 -17.22
C THR A 255 5.06 -5.46 -17.00
N GLY A 256 5.43 -5.56 -15.73
CA GLY A 256 6.73 -5.99 -15.21
C GLY A 256 6.54 -6.85 -13.97
N ARG A 257 7.59 -7.54 -13.54
CA ARG A 257 7.56 -8.43 -12.36
C ARG A 257 8.20 -7.75 -11.16
N HIS A 258 7.40 -7.27 -10.21
CA HIS A 258 7.84 -6.74 -8.94
C HIS A 258 8.07 -7.87 -7.92
N GLU A 259 9.22 -7.85 -7.25
CA GLU A 259 9.60 -8.92 -6.32
C GLU A 259 8.65 -9.05 -5.10
N GLU A 260 8.02 -7.96 -4.68
CA GLU A 260 7.03 -7.94 -3.58
C GLU A 260 5.57 -7.94 -4.06
N PHE A 261 5.26 -7.32 -5.21
CA PHE A 261 3.88 -7.02 -5.62
C PHE A 261 3.40 -7.95 -6.74
N GLY A 262 4.26 -8.85 -7.24
CA GLY A 262 3.93 -9.69 -8.38
C GLY A 262 3.91 -8.91 -9.68
N VAL A 263 3.00 -9.26 -10.57
CA VAL A 263 2.87 -8.59 -11.87
C VAL A 263 2.22 -7.22 -11.65
N VAL A 264 2.92 -6.17 -12.06
CA VAL A 264 2.43 -4.78 -11.97
C VAL A 264 2.58 -4.06 -13.31
N SER A 265 1.69 -3.13 -13.59
CA SER A 265 1.74 -2.25 -14.76
C SER A 265 2.34 -0.88 -14.44
N ILE A 266 2.70 -0.13 -15.48
CA ILE A 266 3.06 1.30 -15.38
C ILE A 266 1.97 2.07 -14.63
N LYS A 267 0.69 1.86 -15.01
CA LYS A 267 -0.46 2.45 -14.32
C LYS A 267 -0.45 2.16 -12.82
N GLN A 268 -0.28 0.90 -12.44
CA GLN A 268 -0.30 0.50 -11.04
C GLN A 268 0.88 1.10 -10.25
N GLN A 269 2.08 1.17 -10.84
CA GLN A 269 3.22 1.84 -10.21
C GLN A 269 2.95 3.34 -10.03
N ALA A 270 2.48 4.04 -11.07
CA ALA A 270 2.15 5.46 -10.97
C ALA A 270 1.07 5.74 -9.91
N SER A 271 -0.01 4.94 -9.91
CA SER A 271 -1.08 5.02 -8.89
C SER A 271 -0.54 4.78 -7.49
N TYR A 272 0.31 3.76 -7.31
CA TYR A 272 0.90 3.43 -6.01
C TYR A 272 1.72 4.59 -5.44
N PHE A 273 2.66 5.13 -6.21
CA PHE A 273 3.51 6.23 -5.73
C PHE A 273 2.71 7.51 -5.51
N ALA A 274 1.77 7.84 -6.40
CA ALA A 274 0.89 8.99 -6.25
C ALA A 274 0.09 8.94 -4.94
N ALA A 275 -0.47 7.78 -4.60
CA ALA A 275 -1.24 7.61 -3.37
C ALA A 275 -0.35 7.54 -2.11
N HIS A 276 0.81 6.88 -2.21
CA HIS A 276 1.79 6.76 -1.13
C HIS A 276 2.27 8.15 -0.65
N GLU A 277 2.58 9.05 -1.57
CA GLU A 277 3.05 10.41 -1.24
C GLU A 277 2.05 11.19 -0.38
N LEU A 278 0.74 11.03 -0.63
CA LEU A 278 -0.31 11.69 0.14
C LEU A 278 -0.31 11.28 1.61
N THR A 279 0.21 10.10 1.94
CA THR A 279 0.30 9.64 3.34
C THR A 279 1.35 10.42 4.15
N HIS A 280 2.29 11.09 3.48
CA HIS A 280 3.32 11.91 4.13
C HIS A 280 2.92 13.37 4.33
N LEU A 281 1.91 13.88 3.60
CA LEU A 281 1.48 15.27 3.77
C LEU A 281 0.97 15.57 5.19
N PRO A 282 0.13 14.72 5.83
CA PRO A 282 -0.26 14.92 7.23
C PRO A 282 0.93 14.81 8.20
N GLN A 283 1.94 14.00 7.87
CA GLN A 283 3.15 13.85 8.70
C GLN A 283 4.01 15.13 8.69
N ILE A 284 4.07 15.83 7.56
CA ILE A 284 4.73 17.13 7.45
C ILE A 284 3.87 18.20 8.13
N ALA A 285 2.58 18.26 7.80
CA ALA A 285 1.68 19.31 8.28
C ALA A 285 1.57 19.39 9.82
N ARG A 286 1.69 18.26 10.53
CA ARG A 286 1.67 18.24 12.00
C ARG A 286 2.94 18.80 12.66
N LEU A 287 4.00 19.05 11.89
CA LEU A 287 5.32 19.51 12.36
C LEU A 287 5.63 20.97 11.97
N VAL A 288 4.74 21.59 11.19
CA VAL A 288 4.76 23.03 10.85
C VAL A 288 4.16 23.83 12.00
#